data_AF-A0AAV7C261-F1
#
_entry.id   AF-A0AAV7C261-F1
#
_cell.length_a   1.000
_cell.length_b   1.000
_cell.length_c   1.000
_cell.angle_alpha   90.00
_cell.angle_beta   90.00
_cell.angle_gamma   90.00
#
_symmetry.space_group_name_H-M   'P 1'
#
loop_
_entity.id
_entity.type
_entity.pdbx_description
1 polymer ?
#
loop_
_entity_poly.entity_id
_entity_poly.type
_entity_poly.pdbx_seq_one_letter_code
_entity_poly.pdbx_strand_id
1 'polypeptide(L)'
;MSVLLLEMGSDTMDQSDVILKLRRQLKEAEEERDRAAQYGLQLLESQSDLQNQLEEQRNEMTVTIENLEQEKYSLQREVELKNRMLESVSSECDNIKHQQKAGLEQLQEQLGRNHNREMSELKDKMEKLKAELDEARLSEKQLKHKLDHQTELLANKSEELRVISERAHETMSSEMITLQLEINELESAKAQLEEDMNELQYRQQQLVLTNGNQSRQLERLQSEKEEREKEAVSYFNALEKAREANQDLQIQLDSALQKAQDPNSKGNSLFAEVEDRRAEMERQLISMKVQYQSLQKQHAFSRQQMHRMKVQIATLLQLKGSQTDPEQLERLQSMIAQKNNEVEKLLVKVRQLEKCQQNYENGPSKMNTDPLVQGDEVYYVDLLKMKLENSSKEMEKIKDELSLQRMKALAESQRVLELERKLFTTDRHLKLSQSENMKLRVSLDELKMKYEPDEIIKLRTQRRRREQLPLDCPAEEVAACKDLPVTAIESLPSSHLEEKENVVLLSEENPSSTEKKTAPSADVPIVPMSEEKPSSTHPVKERKRVRIAEDINDTQTLSKKDCTVRSTSPRSVSAPVLEQSVQERPRSFFCRLVNYAVRIFLFFFSFAWCLFPLSRLPRLKFFSPFKKS
;
A
#
# COMPACT_ATOMS: atom_id res chain seq x y z
N MET A 1 1.99 -113.20 -69.36
CA MET A 1 2.37 -113.18 -67.94
C MET A 1 3.67 -112.41 -67.69
N SER A 2 4.77 -112.66 -68.40
CA SER A 2 6.09 -112.10 -68.03
C SER A 2 6.40 -110.64 -68.44
N VAL A 3 5.50 -109.95 -69.14
CA VAL A 3 5.75 -108.57 -69.66
C VAL A 3 5.14 -107.49 -68.76
N LEU A 4 3.90 -107.70 -68.29
CA LEU A 4 3.18 -106.76 -67.40
C LEU A 4 3.82 -106.59 -66.00
N LEU A 5 4.89 -107.32 -65.70
CA LEU A 5 5.68 -107.16 -64.47
C LEU A 5 6.89 -106.22 -64.64
N LEU A 6 7.21 -105.76 -65.86
CA LEU A 6 8.25 -104.74 -66.07
C LEU A 6 7.69 -103.31 -66.06
N GLU A 7 6.57 -103.04 -66.74
CA GLU A 7 5.97 -101.69 -66.80
C GLU A 7 5.38 -101.25 -65.45
N MET A 8 4.78 -102.17 -64.68
CA MET A 8 4.41 -101.93 -63.28
C MET A 8 5.63 -101.65 -62.37
N GLY A 9 6.85 -101.96 -62.85
CA GLY A 9 8.11 -101.74 -62.14
C GLY A 9 8.70 -100.34 -62.36
N SER A 10 8.53 -99.70 -63.51
CA SER A 10 9.05 -98.34 -63.74
C SER A 10 8.33 -97.31 -62.89
N ASP A 11 7.01 -97.28 -62.97
CA ASP A 11 6.20 -96.22 -62.36
C ASP A 11 6.22 -96.27 -60.82
N THR A 12 6.41 -97.47 -60.25
CA THR A 12 6.59 -97.66 -58.81
C THR A 12 8.02 -97.34 -58.34
N MET A 13 9.02 -97.57 -59.19
CA MET A 13 10.43 -97.21 -58.92
C MET A 13 10.67 -95.70 -59.00
N ASP A 14 10.11 -95.02 -60.01
CA ASP A 14 10.16 -93.56 -60.12
C ASP A 14 9.43 -92.88 -58.95
N GLN A 15 8.26 -93.40 -58.53
CA GLN A 15 7.58 -92.92 -57.33
C GLN A 15 8.42 -93.13 -56.05
N SER A 16 9.11 -94.27 -55.93
CA SER A 16 10.02 -94.52 -54.81
C SER A 16 11.19 -93.53 -54.77
N ASP A 17 11.81 -93.23 -55.93
CA ASP A 17 12.92 -92.29 -56.00
C ASP A 17 12.50 -90.82 -55.77
N VAL A 18 11.28 -90.45 -56.17
CA VAL A 18 10.67 -89.16 -55.79
C VAL A 18 10.43 -89.10 -54.27
N ILE A 19 9.91 -90.16 -53.66
CA ILE A 19 9.72 -90.24 -52.20
C ILE A 19 11.07 -90.17 -51.46
N LEU A 20 12.13 -90.81 -51.98
CA LEU A 20 13.48 -90.74 -51.41
C LEU A 20 14.10 -89.34 -51.53
N LYS A 21 13.89 -88.63 -52.65
CA LYS A 21 14.30 -87.22 -52.80
C LYS A 21 13.55 -86.32 -51.81
N LEU A 22 12.23 -86.44 -51.72
CA LEU A 22 11.41 -85.66 -50.80
C LEU A 22 11.79 -85.91 -49.33
N ARG A 23 12.05 -87.17 -48.94
CA ARG A 23 12.55 -87.50 -47.59
C ARG A 23 13.93 -86.90 -47.31
N ARG A 24 14.82 -86.86 -48.30
CA ARG A 24 16.14 -86.24 -48.15
C ARG A 24 16.02 -84.72 -48.00
N GLN A 25 15.24 -84.07 -48.87
CA GLN A 25 14.99 -82.63 -48.80
C GLN A 25 14.30 -82.22 -47.50
N LEU A 26 13.37 -83.04 -46.99
CA LEU A 26 12.72 -82.80 -45.70
C LEU A 26 13.73 -82.93 -44.54
N LYS A 27 14.63 -83.92 -44.57
CA LYS A 27 15.70 -84.07 -43.58
C LYS A 27 16.76 -82.95 -43.67
N GLU A 28 17.14 -82.53 -44.87
CA GLU A 28 18.03 -81.39 -45.11
C GLU A 28 17.39 -80.09 -44.58
N ALA A 29 16.09 -79.89 -44.83
CA ALA A 29 15.33 -78.76 -44.31
C ALA A 29 15.14 -78.82 -42.78
N GLU A 30 14.96 -80.00 -42.17
CA GLU A 30 14.95 -80.19 -40.72
C GLU A 30 16.33 -79.85 -40.12
N GLU A 31 17.42 -80.33 -40.71
CA GLU A 31 18.79 -80.01 -40.27
C GLU A 31 19.13 -78.52 -40.45
N GLU A 32 18.57 -77.83 -41.46
CA GLU A 32 18.66 -76.37 -41.59
C GLU A 32 17.79 -75.65 -40.54
N ARG A 33 16.59 -76.16 -40.24
CA ARG A 33 15.70 -75.61 -39.21
C ARG A 33 16.31 -75.72 -37.83
N ASP A 34 16.96 -76.83 -37.52
CA ASP A 34 17.61 -77.08 -36.24
C ASP A 34 18.90 -76.27 -36.09
N ARG A 35 19.69 -76.10 -37.17
CA ARG A 35 20.82 -75.15 -37.18
C ARG A 35 20.33 -73.70 -37.00
N ALA A 36 19.24 -73.30 -37.66
CA ALA A 36 18.65 -71.98 -37.49
C ALA A 36 18.11 -71.77 -36.07
N ALA A 37 17.52 -72.80 -35.44
CA ALA A 37 17.10 -72.77 -34.05
C ALA A 37 18.28 -72.69 -33.08
N GLN A 38 19.39 -73.38 -33.35
CA GLN A 38 20.63 -73.30 -32.57
C GLN A 38 21.27 -71.91 -32.66
N TYR A 39 21.38 -71.33 -33.86
CA TYR A 39 21.85 -69.94 -34.00
C TYR A 39 20.90 -68.92 -33.37
N GLY A 40 19.58 -69.14 -33.45
CA GLY A 40 18.58 -68.32 -32.76
C GLY A 40 18.71 -68.39 -31.24
N LEU A 41 18.97 -69.58 -30.68
CA LEU A 41 19.23 -69.78 -29.25
C LEU A 41 20.55 -69.11 -28.83
N GLN A 42 21.64 -69.33 -29.55
CA GLN A 42 22.95 -68.72 -29.26
C GLN A 42 22.89 -67.19 -29.35
N LEU A 43 22.10 -66.64 -30.29
CA LEU A 43 21.86 -65.21 -30.37
C LEU A 43 21.05 -64.71 -29.15
N LEU A 44 20.03 -65.45 -28.73
CA LEU A 44 19.24 -65.12 -27.53
C LEU A 44 20.08 -65.18 -26.24
N GLU A 45 20.95 -66.17 -26.11
CA GLU A 45 21.92 -66.31 -25.02
C GLU A 45 22.88 -65.11 -25.00
N SER A 46 23.53 -64.79 -26.13
CA SER A 46 24.43 -63.63 -26.22
C SER A 46 23.73 -62.28 -26.01
N GLN A 47 22.45 -62.16 -26.40
CA GLN A 47 21.62 -60.99 -26.07
C GLN A 47 21.31 -60.93 -24.58
N SER A 48 21.03 -62.07 -23.93
CA SER A 48 20.82 -62.14 -22.48
C SER A 48 22.08 -61.75 -21.72
N ASP A 49 23.26 -62.22 -22.13
CA ASP A 49 24.53 -61.87 -21.49
C ASP A 49 24.86 -60.38 -21.65
N LEU A 50 24.65 -59.81 -22.84
CA LEU A 50 24.79 -58.36 -23.06
C LEU A 50 23.80 -57.56 -22.21
N GLN A 51 22.57 -58.03 -22.05
CA GLN A 51 21.56 -57.36 -21.24
C GLN A 51 21.88 -57.47 -19.73
N ASN A 52 22.38 -58.62 -19.26
CA ASN A 52 22.89 -58.81 -17.91
C ASN A 52 24.05 -57.84 -17.62
N GLN A 53 25.04 -57.75 -18.51
CA GLN A 53 26.18 -56.82 -18.37
C GLN A 53 25.74 -55.35 -18.35
N LEU A 54 24.76 -54.96 -19.17
CA LEU A 54 24.18 -53.61 -19.16
C LEU A 54 23.41 -53.33 -17.85
N GLU A 55 22.76 -54.34 -17.27
CA GLU A 55 22.08 -54.21 -15.98
C GLU A 55 23.08 -54.17 -14.80
N GLU A 56 24.15 -54.96 -14.82
CA GLU A 56 25.28 -54.87 -13.89
C GLU A 56 25.93 -53.48 -13.92
N GLN A 57 26.31 -52.99 -15.11
CA GLN A 57 26.88 -51.64 -15.27
C GLN A 57 25.92 -50.53 -14.83
N ARG A 58 24.61 -50.70 -15.07
CA ARG A 58 23.58 -49.77 -14.56
C ARG A 58 23.50 -49.80 -13.04
N ASN A 59 23.59 -50.97 -12.42
CA ASN A 59 23.53 -51.13 -10.97
C ASN A 59 24.79 -50.55 -10.29
N GLU A 60 25.98 -50.80 -10.85
CA GLU A 60 27.24 -50.15 -10.41
C GLU A 60 27.17 -48.62 -10.52
N MET A 61 26.66 -48.09 -11.64
CA MET A 61 26.46 -46.65 -11.82
C MET A 61 25.42 -46.08 -10.84
N THR A 62 24.38 -46.84 -10.49
CA THR A 62 23.37 -46.41 -9.51
C THR A 62 23.96 -46.37 -8.10
N VAL A 63 24.67 -47.41 -7.68
CA VAL A 63 25.33 -47.48 -6.35
C VAL A 63 26.41 -46.40 -6.21
N THR A 64 27.18 -46.11 -7.27
CA THR A 64 28.18 -45.02 -7.22
C THR A 64 27.55 -43.63 -7.15
N ILE A 65 26.40 -43.39 -7.81
CA ILE A 65 25.62 -42.16 -7.63
C ILE A 65 25.09 -42.06 -6.20
N GLU A 66 24.46 -43.11 -5.66
CA GLU A 66 23.93 -43.13 -4.29
C GLU A 66 25.01 -42.87 -3.23
N ASN A 67 26.20 -43.43 -3.40
CA ASN A 67 27.34 -43.18 -2.51
C ASN A 67 27.83 -41.72 -2.59
N LEU A 68 27.98 -41.18 -3.80
CA LEU A 68 28.40 -39.78 -3.99
C LEU A 68 27.36 -38.78 -3.47
N GLU A 69 26.06 -39.08 -3.54
CA GLU A 69 25.03 -38.27 -2.91
C GLU A 69 25.11 -38.33 -1.37
N GLN A 70 25.29 -39.51 -0.78
CA GLN A 70 25.48 -39.67 0.66
C GLN A 70 26.73 -38.92 1.17
N GLU A 71 27.87 -39.03 0.47
CA GLU A 71 29.09 -38.28 0.78
C GLU A 71 28.86 -36.77 0.68
N LYS A 72 28.21 -36.29 -0.40
CA LYS A 72 27.86 -34.88 -0.58
C LYS A 72 27.02 -34.34 0.58
N TYR A 73 25.96 -35.04 1.00
CA TYR A 73 25.12 -34.59 2.12
C TYR A 73 25.87 -34.66 3.47
N SER A 74 26.74 -35.65 3.65
CA SER A 74 27.61 -35.78 4.84
C SER A 74 28.60 -34.61 4.95
N LEU A 75 29.34 -34.35 3.87
CA LEU A 75 30.32 -33.25 3.78
C LEU A 75 29.66 -31.88 3.89
N GLN A 76 28.49 -31.66 3.28
CA GLN A 76 27.74 -30.42 3.45
C GLN A 76 27.40 -30.18 4.92
N ARG A 77 26.89 -31.21 5.62
CA ARG A 77 26.56 -31.13 7.05
C ARG A 77 27.80 -30.90 7.93
N GLU A 78 28.94 -31.46 7.57
CA GLU A 78 30.21 -31.23 8.26
C GLU A 78 30.70 -29.78 8.07
N VAL A 79 30.59 -29.23 6.85
CA VAL A 79 30.90 -27.82 6.56
C VAL A 79 29.97 -26.87 7.32
N GLU A 80 28.66 -27.14 7.35
CA GLU A 80 27.71 -26.36 8.14
C GLU A 80 28.04 -26.37 9.65
N LEU A 81 28.48 -27.51 10.19
CA LEU A 81 28.92 -27.62 11.58
C LEU A 81 30.22 -26.84 11.84
N LYS A 82 31.22 -26.97 10.95
CA LYS A 82 32.49 -26.24 11.03
C LYS A 82 32.28 -24.72 10.94
N ASN A 83 31.36 -24.25 10.09
CA ASN A 83 31.02 -22.84 9.99
C ASN A 83 30.39 -22.32 11.30
N ARG A 84 29.40 -23.02 11.88
CA ARG A 84 28.80 -22.64 13.18
C ARG A 84 29.83 -22.63 14.33
N MET A 85 30.79 -23.56 14.32
CA MET A 85 31.90 -23.55 15.28
C MET A 85 32.85 -22.36 15.07
N LEU A 86 33.17 -22.02 13.82
CA LEU A 86 33.99 -20.87 13.47
C LEU A 86 33.30 -19.55 13.85
N GLU A 87 31.99 -19.44 13.63
CA GLU A 87 31.15 -18.31 14.07
C GLU A 87 31.18 -18.16 15.60
N SER A 88 31.03 -19.25 16.36
CA SER A 88 31.16 -19.24 17.83
C SER A 88 32.53 -18.72 18.26
N VAL A 89 33.61 -19.32 17.76
CA VAL A 89 34.99 -18.95 18.13
C VAL A 89 35.32 -17.52 17.69
N SER A 90 34.81 -17.05 16.55
CA SER A 90 34.93 -15.65 16.14
C SER A 90 34.24 -14.71 17.13
N SER A 91 33.01 -15.05 17.55
CA SER A 91 32.28 -14.26 18.54
C SER A 91 32.99 -14.23 19.90
N GLU A 92 33.60 -15.34 20.33
CA GLU A 92 34.44 -15.40 21.54
C GLU A 92 35.69 -14.52 21.41
N CYS A 93 36.36 -14.55 20.26
CA CYS A 93 37.52 -13.71 19.98
C CYS A 93 37.17 -12.21 19.97
N ASP A 94 36.07 -11.83 19.33
CA ASP A 94 35.62 -10.44 19.31
C ASP A 94 35.12 -9.99 20.70
N ASN A 95 34.43 -10.84 21.46
CA ASN A 95 34.06 -10.57 22.86
C ASN A 95 35.29 -10.30 23.74
N ILE A 96 36.33 -11.14 23.65
CA ILE A 96 37.60 -10.96 24.38
C ILE A 96 38.29 -9.65 23.98
N LYS A 97 38.33 -9.35 22.68
CA LYS A 97 38.89 -8.12 22.11
C LYS A 97 38.13 -6.86 22.55
N HIS A 98 36.79 -6.91 22.63
CA HIS A 98 35.96 -5.85 23.19
C HIS A 98 36.23 -5.67 24.70
N GLN A 99 36.33 -6.76 25.46
CA GLN A 99 36.63 -6.71 26.89
C GLN A 99 38.03 -6.13 27.17
N GLN A 100 39.05 -6.54 26.41
CA GLN A 100 40.40 -6.00 26.50
C GLN A 100 40.44 -4.51 26.15
N LYS A 101 39.75 -4.10 25.07
CA LYS A 101 39.64 -2.70 24.68
C LYS A 101 38.99 -1.85 25.79
N ALA A 102 37.85 -2.28 26.33
CA ALA A 102 37.16 -1.56 27.40
C ALA A 102 38.01 -1.46 28.68
N GLY A 103 38.76 -2.51 29.03
CA GLY A 103 39.70 -2.47 30.16
C GLY A 103 40.87 -1.52 29.96
N LEU A 104 41.41 -1.42 28.74
CA LEU A 104 42.44 -0.45 28.40
C LEU A 104 41.91 0.99 28.43
N GLU A 105 40.72 1.24 27.87
CA GLU A 105 40.06 2.55 27.89
C GLU A 105 39.77 3.00 29.34
N GLN A 106 39.26 2.09 30.19
CA GLN A 106 39.04 2.37 31.61
C GLN A 106 40.34 2.70 32.36
N LEU A 107 41.42 1.95 32.12
CA LEU A 107 42.72 2.19 32.76
C LEU A 107 43.34 3.52 32.29
N GLN A 108 43.25 3.84 31.01
CA GLN A 108 43.71 5.10 30.44
C GLN A 108 42.92 6.30 31.01
N GLU A 109 41.61 6.17 31.15
CA GLU A 109 40.76 7.20 31.74
C GLU A 109 41.05 7.38 33.24
N GLN A 110 41.26 6.30 34.00
CA GLN A 110 41.70 6.38 35.39
C GLN A 110 43.06 7.05 35.54
N LEU A 111 44.03 6.71 34.68
CA LEU A 111 45.36 7.33 34.69
C LEU A 111 45.27 8.84 34.38
N GLY A 112 44.48 9.22 33.38
CA GLY A 112 44.24 10.62 33.03
C GLY A 112 43.56 11.40 34.17
N ARG A 113 42.52 10.84 34.79
CA ARG A 113 41.87 11.44 35.98
C ARG A 113 42.86 11.61 37.14
N ASN A 114 43.72 10.64 37.40
CA ASN A 114 44.69 10.70 38.50
C ASN A 114 45.75 11.77 38.21
N HIS A 115 46.36 11.76 37.02
CA HIS A 115 47.34 12.76 36.61
C HIS A 115 46.77 14.19 36.65
N ASN A 116 45.54 14.40 36.18
CA ASN A 116 44.89 15.72 36.24
C ASN A 116 44.70 16.22 37.68
N ARG A 117 44.34 15.33 38.64
CA ARG A 117 44.25 15.70 40.06
C ARG A 117 45.62 16.04 40.64
N GLU A 118 46.64 15.22 40.40
CA GLU A 118 48.02 15.47 40.85
C GLU A 118 48.55 16.80 40.30
N MET A 119 48.31 17.09 39.02
CA MET A 119 48.69 18.36 38.38
C MET A 119 47.93 19.56 38.95
N SER A 120 46.63 19.43 39.24
CA SER A 120 45.85 20.47 39.92
C SER A 120 46.37 20.74 41.32
N GLU A 121 46.58 19.69 42.12
CA GLU A 121 47.15 19.81 43.47
C GLU A 121 48.52 20.49 43.47
N LEU A 122 49.39 20.15 42.51
CA LEU A 122 50.71 20.77 42.37
C LEU A 122 50.62 22.24 41.92
N LYS A 123 49.67 22.57 41.04
CA LYS A 123 49.36 23.95 40.63
C LYS A 123 48.85 24.78 41.82
N ASP A 124 47.91 24.25 42.61
CA ASP A 124 47.38 24.90 43.81
C ASP A 124 48.46 25.14 44.87
N LYS A 125 49.34 24.15 45.09
CA LYS A 125 50.49 24.27 46.00
C LYS A 125 51.46 25.34 45.50
N MET A 126 51.73 25.40 44.20
CA MET A 126 52.58 26.43 43.58
C MET A 126 51.97 27.84 43.69
N GLU A 127 50.66 27.98 43.51
CA GLU A 127 49.97 29.28 43.61
C GLU A 127 49.90 29.80 45.05
N LYS A 128 49.69 28.91 46.04
CA LYS A 128 49.78 29.24 47.47
C LYS A 128 51.18 29.70 47.85
N LEU A 129 52.22 28.94 47.51
CA LEU A 129 53.62 29.30 47.79
C LEU A 129 54.05 30.61 47.11
N LYS A 130 53.50 30.95 45.94
CA LYS A 130 53.71 32.27 45.29
C LYS A 130 53.06 33.40 46.09
N ALA A 131 51.82 33.22 46.57
CA ALA A 131 51.14 34.23 47.38
C ALA A 131 51.85 34.46 48.72
N GLU A 132 52.25 33.39 49.41
CA GLU A 132 53.03 33.43 50.66
C GLU A 132 54.39 34.13 50.46
N LEU A 133 55.07 33.86 49.35
CA LEU A 133 56.34 34.52 48.99
C LEU A 133 56.17 36.02 48.74
N ASP A 134 55.10 36.44 48.07
CA ASP A 134 54.85 37.86 47.78
C ASP A 134 54.37 38.63 49.03
N GLU A 135 53.67 37.97 49.97
CA GLU A 135 53.33 38.52 51.30
C GLU A 135 54.58 38.67 52.19
N ALA A 136 55.47 37.67 52.21
CA ALA A 136 56.76 37.74 52.89
C ALA A 136 57.63 38.88 52.32
N ARG A 137 57.64 39.07 50.99
CA ARG A 137 58.34 40.20 50.33
C ARG A 137 57.74 41.56 50.64
N LEU A 138 56.43 41.67 50.86
CA LEU A 138 55.81 42.93 51.27
C LEU A 138 56.20 43.29 52.71
N SER A 139 56.08 42.34 53.63
CA SER A 139 56.44 42.55 55.04
C SER A 139 57.94 42.84 55.20
N GLU A 140 58.82 42.19 54.43
CA GLU A 140 60.25 42.52 54.36
C GLU A 140 60.47 43.99 53.92
N LYS A 141 59.79 44.46 52.87
CA LYS A 141 59.89 45.86 52.41
C LYS A 141 59.39 46.86 53.45
N GLN A 142 58.27 46.57 54.10
CA GLN A 142 57.69 47.41 55.16
C GLN A 142 58.62 47.50 56.37
N LEU A 143 59.22 46.38 56.79
CA LEU A 143 60.18 46.37 57.89
C LEU A 143 61.49 47.10 57.55
N LYS A 144 61.98 46.98 56.31
CA LYS A 144 63.14 47.75 55.84
C LYS A 144 62.87 49.25 55.90
N HIS A 145 61.80 49.75 55.27
CA HIS A 145 61.51 51.19 55.30
C HIS A 145 61.30 51.74 56.72
N LYS A 146 60.70 50.95 57.64
CA LYS A 146 60.60 51.35 59.06
C LYS A 146 61.96 51.43 59.74
N LEU A 147 62.89 50.53 59.44
CA LEU A 147 64.26 50.56 59.95
C LEU A 147 65.09 51.68 59.30
N ASP A 148 64.93 51.93 58.00
CA ASP A 148 65.58 53.01 57.27
C ASP A 148 65.15 54.37 57.83
N HIS A 149 63.84 54.59 58.00
CA HIS A 149 63.29 55.81 58.62
C HIS A 149 63.74 55.98 60.09
N GLN A 150 63.76 54.91 60.90
CA GLN A 150 64.30 54.99 62.26
C GLN A 150 65.81 55.32 62.28
N THR A 151 66.56 54.84 61.29
CA THR A 151 67.99 55.15 61.13
C THR A 151 68.20 56.61 60.73
N GLU A 152 67.37 57.13 59.82
CA GLU A 152 67.37 58.55 59.41
C GLU A 152 66.96 59.47 60.58
N LEU A 153 65.90 59.13 61.32
CA LEU A 153 65.46 59.91 62.49
C LEU A 153 66.54 59.94 63.59
N LEU A 154 67.24 58.83 63.83
CA LEU A 154 68.39 58.78 64.75
C LEU A 154 69.58 59.60 64.23
N ALA A 155 69.87 59.56 62.93
CA ALA A 155 70.91 60.39 62.32
C ALA A 155 70.59 61.88 62.48
N ASN A 156 69.38 62.31 62.10
CA ASN A 156 68.91 63.68 62.24
C ASN A 156 68.95 64.17 63.69
N LYS A 157 68.48 63.37 64.65
CA LYS A 157 68.56 63.72 66.08
C LYS A 157 70.00 63.76 66.61
N SER A 158 70.92 62.96 66.06
CA SER A 158 72.35 63.06 66.40
C SER A 158 73.01 64.31 65.83
N GLU A 159 72.59 64.75 64.64
CA GLU A 159 73.06 65.97 63.99
C GLU A 159 72.47 67.23 64.63
N GLU A 160 71.20 67.22 65.04
CA GLU A 160 70.58 68.26 65.89
C GLU A 160 71.39 68.47 67.17
N LEU A 161 71.73 67.38 67.88
CA LEU A 161 72.57 67.45 69.08
C LEU A 161 73.98 67.97 68.78
N ARG A 162 74.56 67.63 67.62
CA ARG A 162 75.85 68.16 67.16
C ARG A 162 75.78 69.66 66.92
N VAL A 163 74.78 70.13 66.17
CA VAL A 163 74.57 71.54 65.80
C VAL A 163 74.18 72.40 67.00
N ILE A 164 73.37 71.88 67.94
CA ILE A 164 73.05 72.58 69.20
C ILE A 164 74.31 72.70 70.07
N SER A 165 75.14 71.65 70.16
CA SER A 165 76.42 71.70 70.88
C SER A 165 77.39 72.71 70.26
N GLU A 166 77.49 72.73 68.93
CA GLU A 166 78.33 73.68 68.18
C GLU A 166 77.87 75.13 68.40
N ARG A 167 76.58 75.42 68.15
CA ARG A 167 76.00 76.77 68.29
C ARG A 167 75.85 77.26 69.73
N ALA A 168 75.89 76.39 70.74
CA ALA A 168 75.90 76.80 72.15
C ALA A 168 77.17 77.60 72.54
N HIS A 169 78.20 77.58 71.69
CA HIS A 169 79.40 78.40 71.84
C HIS A 169 79.27 79.78 71.16
N GLU A 170 78.16 80.04 70.46
CA GLU A 170 77.85 81.30 69.77
C GLU A 170 76.70 82.05 70.48
N THR A 171 76.79 83.38 70.56
CA THR A 171 75.81 84.18 71.32
C THR A 171 74.54 84.46 70.50
N MET A 172 73.59 83.52 70.51
CA MET A 172 72.30 83.67 69.80
C MET A 172 71.49 84.90 70.23
N SER A 173 70.85 85.55 69.25
CA SER A 173 69.90 86.65 69.46
C SER A 173 68.45 86.13 69.56
N SER A 174 67.56 86.93 70.16
CA SER A 174 66.15 86.54 70.36
C SER A 174 65.41 86.24 69.06
N GLU A 175 65.65 87.03 68.00
CA GLU A 175 64.98 86.87 66.70
C GLU A 175 65.46 85.61 65.96
N MET A 176 66.75 85.29 66.10
CA MET A 176 67.35 84.06 65.56
C MET A 176 66.77 82.82 66.25
N ILE A 177 66.53 82.89 67.57
CA ILE A 177 65.88 81.81 68.32
C ILE A 177 64.44 81.61 67.87
N THR A 178 63.65 82.68 67.70
CA THR A 178 62.26 82.56 67.24
C THR A 178 62.14 81.99 65.82
N LEU A 179 63.01 82.43 64.89
CA LEU A 179 63.03 81.89 63.53
C LEU A 179 63.50 80.43 63.50
N GLN A 180 64.46 80.04 64.32
CA GLN A 180 64.88 78.63 64.43
C GLN A 180 63.77 77.75 65.01
N LEU A 181 62.95 78.25 65.95
CA LEU A 181 61.77 77.54 66.45
C LEU A 181 60.71 77.36 65.35
N GLU A 182 60.37 78.42 64.60
CA GLU A 182 59.40 78.36 63.50
C GLU A 182 59.85 77.41 62.37
N ILE A 183 61.16 77.42 62.04
CA ILE A 183 61.75 76.46 61.11
C ILE A 183 61.61 75.02 61.64
N ASN A 184 61.98 74.76 62.90
CA ASN A 184 61.86 73.43 63.49
C ASN A 184 60.41 72.93 63.55
N GLU A 185 59.45 73.82 63.83
CA GLU A 185 58.01 73.51 63.82
C GLU A 185 57.53 73.14 62.41
N LEU A 186 57.88 73.93 61.39
CA LEU A 186 57.54 73.64 59.99
C LEU A 186 58.22 72.36 59.47
N GLU A 187 59.47 72.09 59.85
CA GLU A 187 60.17 70.84 59.53
C GLU A 187 59.49 69.63 60.21
N SER A 188 59.03 69.76 61.45
CA SER A 188 58.27 68.71 62.13
C SER A 188 56.90 68.44 61.50
N ALA A 189 56.19 69.50 61.07
CA ALA A 189 54.91 69.38 60.38
C ALA A 189 55.07 68.76 58.98
N LYS A 190 56.15 69.09 58.28
CA LYS A 190 56.53 68.43 57.02
C LYS A 190 56.81 66.94 57.23
N ALA A 191 57.60 66.59 58.25
CA ALA A 191 57.92 65.20 58.55
C ALA A 191 56.67 64.37 58.88
N GLN A 192 55.71 64.93 59.63
CA GLN A 192 54.43 64.25 59.90
C GLN A 192 53.62 64.04 58.62
N LEU A 193 53.53 65.02 57.73
CA LEU A 193 52.83 64.86 56.44
C LEU A 193 53.50 63.82 55.53
N GLU A 194 54.82 63.67 55.61
CA GLU A 194 55.57 62.64 54.89
C GLU A 194 55.36 61.24 55.53
N GLU A 195 55.23 61.13 56.85
CA GLU A 195 54.81 59.89 57.54
C GLU A 195 53.36 59.50 57.16
N ASP A 196 52.40 60.41 57.30
CA ASP A 196 50.99 60.20 56.97
C ASP A 196 50.80 59.76 55.50
N MET A 197 51.55 60.37 54.57
CA MET A 197 51.54 59.98 53.16
C MET A 197 52.06 58.54 52.98
N ASN A 198 53.13 58.16 53.69
CA ASN A 198 53.69 56.81 53.60
C ASN A 198 52.74 55.77 54.22
N GLU A 199 52.10 56.06 55.36
CA GLU A 199 51.05 55.21 55.95
C GLU A 199 49.90 54.96 54.95
N LEU A 200 49.41 56.02 54.29
CA LEU A 200 48.37 55.92 53.27
C LEU A 200 48.82 55.08 52.07
N GLN A 201 50.07 55.20 51.62
CA GLN A 201 50.62 54.36 50.55
C GLN A 201 50.70 52.88 50.96
N TYR A 202 51.11 52.56 52.19
CA TYR A 202 51.12 51.16 52.65
C TYR A 202 49.70 50.60 52.76
N ARG A 203 48.75 51.38 53.28
CA ARG A 203 47.34 51.00 53.35
C ARG A 203 46.75 50.77 51.96
N GLN A 204 47.11 51.60 50.97
CA GLN A 204 46.74 51.40 49.57
C GLN A 204 47.36 50.12 48.98
N GLN A 205 48.66 49.87 49.19
CA GLN A 205 49.33 48.65 48.71
C GLN A 205 48.71 47.38 49.33
N GLN A 206 48.38 47.41 50.62
CA GLN A 206 47.70 46.32 51.32
C GLN A 206 46.30 46.06 50.73
N LEU A 207 45.53 47.12 50.46
CA LEU A 207 44.20 47.01 49.82
C LEU A 207 44.28 46.49 48.37
N VAL A 208 45.31 46.87 47.61
CA VAL A 208 45.53 46.35 46.25
C VAL A 208 45.84 44.84 46.30
N LEU A 209 46.62 44.38 47.28
CA LEU A 209 46.93 42.96 47.45
C LEU A 209 45.75 42.13 47.96
N THR A 210 44.93 42.65 48.89
CA THR A 210 43.71 41.94 49.32
C THR A 210 42.68 41.87 48.20
N ASN A 211 42.48 42.95 47.42
CA ASN A 211 41.62 42.96 46.25
C ASN A 211 42.13 42.00 45.15
N GLY A 212 43.44 41.97 44.90
CA GLY A 212 44.06 41.00 43.98
C GLY A 212 43.84 39.55 44.43
N ASN A 213 43.97 39.26 45.73
CA ASN A 213 43.70 37.93 46.29
C ASN A 213 42.21 37.56 46.24
N GLN A 214 41.29 38.50 46.49
CA GLN A 214 39.85 38.31 46.32
C GLN A 214 39.49 38.07 44.84
N SER A 215 40.08 38.82 43.91
CA SER A 215 39.89 38.63 42.47
C SER A 215 40.31 37.21 42.02
N ARG A 216 41.47 36.73 42.47
CA ARG A 216 41.93 35.34 42.24
C ARG A 216 41.05 34.27 42.91
N GLN A 217 40.33 34.61 43.98
CA GLN A 217 39.36 33.70 44.61
C GLN A 217 38.04 33.66 43.81
N LEU A 218 37.56 34.81 43.33
CA LEU A 218 36.39 34.90 42.45
C LEU A 218 36.64 34.16 41.12
N GLU A 219 37.83 34.33 40.50
CA GLU A 219 38.23 33.63 39.30
C GLU A 219 38.23 32.10 39.48
N ARG A 220 38.76 31.60 40.61
CA ARG A 220 38.70 30.17 40.95
C ARG A 220 37.28 29.67 41.17
N LEU A 221 36.47 30.38 41.95
CA LEU A 221 35.05 30.04 42.16
C LEU A 221 34.24 30.07 40.85
N GLN A 222 34.58 30.96 39.92
CA GLN A 222 33.99 30.97 38.58
C GLN A 222 34.42 29.76 37.75
N SER A 223 35.71 29.37 37.77
CA SER A 223 36.15 28.14 37.11
C SER A 223 35.51 26.89 37.69
N GLU A 224 35.37 26.77 39.02
CA GLU A 224 34.62 25.69 39.68
C GLU A 224 33.14 25.66 39.27
N LYS A 225 32.50 26.84 39.14
CA LYS A 225 31.11 26.95 38.65
C LYS A 225 31.00 26.44 37.22
N GLU A 226 31.88 26.89 36.32
CA GLU A 226 31.87 26.45 34.94
C GLU A 226 32.19 24.94 34.80
N GLU A 227 33.05 24.39 35.66
CA GLU A 227 33.31 22.95 35.71
C GLU A 227 32.07 22.17 36.17
N ARG A 228 31.37 22.61 37.22
CA ARG A 228 30.10 21.98 37.63
C ARG A 228 28.99 22.14 36.58
N GLU A 229 28.99 23.22 35.79
CA GLU A 229 28.09 23.39 34.65
C GLU A 229 28.42 22.40 33.51
N LYS A 230 29.71 22.19 33.21
CA LYS A 230 30.18 21.17 32.25
C LYS A 230 29.83 19.75 32.74
N GLU A 231 30.01 19.46 34.03
CA GLU A 231 29.58 18.20 34.66
C GLU A 231 28.06 18.00 34.55
N ALA A 232 27.26 19.00 34.92
CA ALA A 232 25.80 18.94 34.84
C ALA A 232 25.32 18.68 33.40
N VAL A 233 25.86 19.39 32.40
CA VAL A 233 25.57 19.15 30.99
C VAL A 233 25.99 17.73 30.57
N SER A 234 27.12 17.21 31.06
CA SER A 234 27.53 15.83 30.79
C SER A 234 26.55 14.79 31.38
N TYR A 235 26.00 15.05 32.57
CA TYR A 235 24.99 14.21 33.20
C TYR A 235 23.63 14.28 32.49
N PHE A 236 23.21 15.47 32.03
CA PHE A 236 22.00 15.59 31.19
C PHE A 236 22.15 14.82 29.88
N ASN A 237 23.28 14.98 29.17
CA ASN A 237 23.56 14.25 27.93
C ASN A 237 23.65 12.73 28.14
N ALA A 238 24.16 12.27 29.29
CA ALA A 238 24.19 10.85 29.65
C ALA A 238 22.79 10.32 30.01
N LEU A 239 21.97 11.11 30.71
CA LEU A 239 20.58 10.79 31.03
C LEU A 239 19.70 10.74 29.78
N GLU A 240 19.93 11.64 28.82
CA GLU A 240 19.22 11.66 27.53
C GLU A 240 19.55 10.42 26.71
N LYS A 241 20.83 10.08 26.55
CA LYS A 241 21.26 8.81 25.92
C LYS A 241 20.73 7.57 26.66
N ALA A 242 20.61 7.63 27.98
CA ALA A 242 19.97 6.56 28.74
C ALA A 242 18.45 6.50 28.50
N ARG A 243 17.77 7.62 28.22
CA ARG A 243 16.35 7.64 27.81
C ARG A 243 16.17 7.12 26.39
N GLU A 244 17.02 7.53 25.44
CA GLU A 244 17.07 6.99 24.07
C GLU A 244 17.27 5.47 24.11
N ALA A 245 18.29 4.98 24.83
CA ALA A 245 18.54 3.55 24.97
C ALA A 245 17.39 2.80 25.68
N ASN A 246 16.68 3.42 26.63
CA ASN A 246 15.47 2.82 27.20
C ASN A 246 14.29 2.82 26.22
N GLN A 247 14.16 3.81 25.32
CA GLN A 247 13.17 3.79 24.24
C GLN A 247 13.50 2.70 23.20
N ASP A 248 14.76 2.57 22.80
CA ASP A 248 15.22 1.48 21.93
C ASP A 248 15.01 0.10 22.56
N LEU A 249 15.27 -0.04 23.87
CA LEU A 249 15.00 -1.28 24.61
C LEU A 249 13.49 -1.52 24.77
N GLN A 250 12.66 -0.49 24.92
CA GLN A 250 11.20 -0.63 24.92
C GLN A 250 10.69 -1.05 23.54
N ILE A 251 11.17 -0.46 22.44
CA ILE A 251 10.84 -0.86 21.07
C ILE A 251 11.30 -2.29 20.79
N GLN A 252 12.48 -2.69 21.29
CA GLN A 252 12.94 -4.08 21.21
C GLN A 252 12.08 -5.02 22.06
N LEU A 253 11.66 -4.60 23.26
CA LEU A 253 10.77 -5.36 24.15
C LEU A 253 9.38 -5.52 23.52
N ASP A 254 8.78 -4.45 23.00
CA ASP A 254 7.48 -4.49 22.31
C ASP A 254 7.56 -5.36 21.05
N SER A 255 8.66 -5.26 20.29
CA SER A 255 8.91 -6.13 19.14
C SER A 255 9.20 -7.58 19.54
N ALA A 256 9.77 -7.84 20.72
CA ALA A 256 9.97 -9.18 21.26
C ALA A 256 8.68 -9.77 21.84
N LEU A 257 7.85 -8.95 22.49
CA LEU A 257 6.51 -9.28 22.96
C LEU A 257 5.61 -9.61 21.78
N GLN A 258 5.63 -8.81 20.70
CA GLN A 258 4.92 -9.13 19.46
C GLN A 258 5.38 -10.49 18.87
N LYS A 259 6.70 -10.75 18.84
CA LYS A 259 7.27 -12.05 18.41
C LYS A 259 6.99 -13.22 19.38
N ALA A 260 6.67 -12.95 20.65
CA ALA A 260 6.41 -13.96 21.67
C ALA A 260 4.91 -14.18 21.93
N GLN A 261 4.07 -13.21 21.56
CA GLN A 261 2.62 -13.29 21.41
C GLN A 261 2.28 -14.02 20.11
N ASP A 262 3.05 -13.77 19.04
CA ASP A 262 3.04 -14.54 17.80
C ASP A 262 4.34 -15.37 17.59
N PRO A 263 4.64 -16.39 18.42
CA PRO A 263 5.82 -17.24 18.26
C PRO A 263 5.78 -18.11 16.98
N ASN A 264 4.67 -18.02 16.23
CA ASN A 264 4.43 -18.69 14.96
C ASN A 264 4.40 -17.70 13.76
N SER A 265 4.38 -16.38 13.97
CA SER A 265 4.28 -15.38 12.87
C SER A 265 5.49 -15.42 11.93
N LYS A 266 6.67 -15.84 12.43
CA LYS A 266 7.86 -16.07 11.59
C LYS A 266 7.88 -17.37 10.78
N GLY A 267 6.75 -18.07 10.63
CA GLY A 267 6.60 -19.14 9.65
C GLY A 267 5.16 -19.64 9.54
N ASN A 268 4.40 -19.14 8.56
CA ASN A 268 3.04 -19.57 8.23
C ASN A 268 2.14 -19.80 9.47
N SER A 269 2.10 -18.84 10.41
CA SER A 269 1.05 -18.85 11.43
C SER A 269 -0.28 -18.83 10.72
N LEU A 270 -1.07 -19.89 10.85
CA LEU A 270 -2.37 -20.02 10.20
C LEU A 270 -3.27 -18.83 10.55
N PHE A 271 -3.09 -18.20 11.71
CA PHE A 271 -3.78 -16.96 12.10
C PHE A 271 -3.18 -15.70 11.47
N ALA A 272 -1.86 -15.55 11.39
CA ALA A 272 -1.26 -14.40 10.71
C ALA A 272 -1.53 -14.44 9.20
N GLU A 273 -1.40 -15.62 8.57
CA GLU A 273 -1.76 -15.81 7.17
C GLU A 273 -3.26 -15.62 6.92
N VAL A 274 -4.14 -16.03 7.85
CA VAL A 274 -5.59 -15.73 7.76
C VAL A 274 -5.89 -14.24 7.99
N GLU A 275 -5.11 -13.53 8.80
CA GLU A 275 -5.30 -12.09 9.03
C GLU A 275 -4.71 -11.26 7.87
N ASP A 276 -3.57 -11.65 7.29
CA ASP A 276 -3.02 -11.09 6.05
C ASP A 276 -3.95 -11.37 4.86
N ARG A 277 -4.43 -12.61 4.70
CA ARG A 277 -5.47 -12.95 3.71
C ARG A 277 -6.78 -12.23 4.01
N ARG A 278 -7.16 -11.96 5.27
CA ARG A 278 -8.34 -11.14 5.58
C ARG A 278 -8.10 -9.70 5.17
N ALA A 279 -6.99 -9.08 5.56
CA ALA A 279 -6.64 -7.72 5.20
C ALA A 279 -6.47 -7.56 3.69
N GLU A 280 -5.96 -8.58 2.98
CA GLU A 280 -5.94 -8.61 1.52
C GLU A 280 -7.35 -8.73 0.94
N MET A 281 -8.17 -9.70 1.39
CA MET A 281 -9.56 -9.85 0.95
C MET A 281 -10.42 -8.62 1.27
N GLU A 282 -10.15 -7.91 2.36
CA GLU A 282 -10.80 -6.64 2.71
C GLU A 282 -10.31 -5.50 1.83
N ARG A 283 -9.01 -5.41 1.52
CA ARG A 283 -8.48 -4.45 0.52
C ARG A 283 -9.03 -4.74 -0.88
N GLN A 284 -9.13 -6.00 -1.28
CA GLN A 284 -9.78 -6.44 -2.52
C GLN A 284 -11.28 -6.11 -2.51
N LEU A 285 -12.00 -6.38 -1.42
CA LEU A 285 -13.42 -6.05 -1.27
C LEU A 285 -13.68 -4.54 -1.28
N ILE A 286 -12.83 -3.75 -0.63
CA ILE A 286 -12.89 -2.28 -0.67
C ILE A 286 -12.60 -1.77 -2.09
N SER A 287 -11.56 -2.31 -2.75
CA SER A 287 -11.23 -1.98 -4.14
C SER A 287 -12.39 -2.32 -5.08
N MET A 288 -12.93 -3.55 -5.02
CA MET A 288 -14.11 -3.96 -5.80
C MET A 288 -15.35 -3.14 -5.45
N LYS A 289 -15.55 -2.71 -4.20
CA LYS A 289 -16.65 -1.84 -3.78
C LYS A 289 -16.51 -0.43 -4.34
N VAL A 290 -15.30 0.13 -4.37
CA VAL A 290 -15.01 1.43 -4.99
C VAL A 290 -15.14 1.36 -6.51
N GLN A 291 -14.62 0.30 -7.14
CA GLN A 291 -14.82 0.03 -8.57
C GLN A 291 -16.30 -0.15 -8.91
N TYR A 292 -17.05 -0.92 -8.12
CA TYR A 292 -18.50 -1.09 -8.27
C TYR A 292 -19.25 0.25 -8.12
N GLN A 293 -18.94 1.05 -7.10
CA GLN A 293 -19.56 2.38 -6.93
C GLN A 293 -19.20 3.34 -8.07
N SER A 294 -17.97 3.28 -8.59
CA SER A 294 -17.55 4.05 -9.76
C SER A 294 -18.32 3.62 -11.02
N LEU A 295 -18.39 2.31 -11.28
CA LEU A 295 -19.12 1.72 -12.39
C LEU A 295 -20.63 1.94 -12.28
N GLN A 296 -21.20 1.92 -11.07
CA GLN A 296 -22.60 2.23 -10.78
C GLN A 296 -22.90 3.70 -11.08
N LYS A 297 -22.02 4.65 -10.70
CA LYS A 297 -22.12 6.07 -11.07
C LYS A 297 -22.00 6.27 -12.58
N GLN A 298 -21.04 5.61 -13.24
CA GLN A 298 -20.86 5.65 -14.69
C GLN A 298 -22.07 5.07 -15.43
N HIS A 299 -22.64 3.96 -14.94
CA HIS A 299 -23.85 3.34 -15.47
C HIS A 299 -25.08 4.24 -15.27
N ALA A 300 -25.25 4.86 -14.09
CA ALA A 300 -26.33 5.82 -13.84
C ALA A 300 -26.25 7.04 -14.78
N PHE A 301 -25.05 7.60 -14.98
CA PHE A 301 -24.81 8.68 -15.94
C PHE A 301 -25.11 8.24 -17.39
N SER A 302 -24.61 7.07 -17.81
CA SER A 302 -24.86 6.50 -19.13
C SER A 302 -26.36 6.27 -19.37
N ARG A 303 -27.09 5.72 -18.39
CA ARG A 303 -28.55 5.58 -18.42
C ARG A 303 -29.26 6.93 -18.56
N GLN A 304 -28.81 7.97 -17.86
CA GLN A 304 -29.38 9.32 -17.99
C GLN A 304 -29.17 9.91 -19.39
N GLN A 305 -27.98 9.77 -19.98
CA GLN A 305 -27.70 10.25 -21.33
C GLN A 305 -28.49 9.46 -22.39
N MET A 306 -28.57 8.14 -22.25
CA MET A 306 -29.36 7.26 -23.11
C MET A 306 -30.87 7.57 -23.00
N HIS A 307 -31.38 7.89 -21.82
CA HIS A 307 -32.75 8.36 -21.62
C HIS A 307 -33.01 9.71 -22.32
N ARG A 308 -32.12 10.70 -22.18
CA ARG A 308 -32.20 11.99 -22.92
C ARG A 308 -32.28 11.76 -24.43
N MET A 309 -31.43 10.90 -24.97
CA MET A 309 -31.41 10.57 -26.40
C MET A 309 -32.71 9.84 -26.83
N LYS A 310 -33.24 8.92 -26.01
CA LYS A 310 -34.56 8.30 -26.26
C LYS A 310 -35.69 9.32 -26.30
N VAL A 311 -35.70 10.30 -25.40
CA VAL A 311 -36.71 11.39 -25.39
C VAL A 311 -36.63 12.23 -26.68
N GLN A 312 -35.41 12.59 -27.11
CA GLN A 312 -35.20 13.30 -28.38
C GLN A 312 -35.69 12.48 -29.58
N ILE A 313 -35.35 11.19 -29.66
CA ILE A 313 -35.81 10.28 -30.72
C ILE A 313 -37.34 10.12 -30.70
N ALA A 314 -37.96 9.97 -29.53
CA ALA A 314 -39.42 9.90 -29.40
C ALA A 314 -40.10 11.18 -29.92
N THR A 315 -39.55 12.35 -29.59
CA THR A 315 -40.03 13.65 -30.08
C THR A 315 -39.91 13.76 -31.60
N LEU A 316 -38.75 13.39 -32.17
CA LEU A 316 -38.53 13.40 -33.62
C LEU A 316 -39.46 12.41 -34.36
N LEU A 317 -39.71 11.23 -33.81
CA LEU A 317 -40.66 10.26 -34.36
C LEU A 317 -42.11 10.77 -34.28
N GLN A 318 -42.50 11.43 -33.19
CA GLN A 318 -43.83 12.04 -33.06
C GLN A 318 -44.02 13.17 -34.09
N LEU A 319 -43.02 14.03 -34.27
CA LEU A 319 -43.03 15.08 -35.31
C LEU A 319 -43.15 14.45 -36.71
N LYS A 320 -42.34 13.44 -37.03
CA LYS A 320 -42.41 12.74 -38.32
C LYS A 320 -43.74 12.01 -38.55
N GLY A 321 -44.36 11.45 -37.51
CA GLY A 321 -45.68 10.84 -37.57
C GLY A 321 -46.85 11.82 -37.74
N SER A 322 -46.61 13.12 -37.52
CA SER A 322 -47.62 14.19 -37.69
C SER A 322 -47.62 14.84 -39.08
N GLN A 323 -46.56 14.67 -39.87
CA GLN A 323 -46.48 15.19 -41.24
C GLN A 323 -47.21 14.27 -42.22
N THR A 324 -47.97 14.86 -43.15
CA THR A 324 -48.48 14.15 -44.33
C THR A 324 -47.35 13.79 -45.27
N ASP A 325 -47.42 12.60 -45.87
CA ASP A 325 -46.36 12.06 -46.71
C ASP A 325 -46.12 12.93 -47.96
N PRO A 326 -44.93 13.54 -48.14
CA PRO A 326 -44.65 14.40 -49.28
C PRO A 326 -44.72 13.66 -50.61
N GLU A 327 -44.32 12.37 -50.65
CA GLU A 327 -44.36 11.56 -51.86
C GLU A 327 -45.82 11.31 -52.32
N GLN A 328 -46.75 11.20 -51.37
CA GLN A 328 -48.18 11.06 -51.67
C GLN A 328 -48.77 12.38 -52.20
N LEU A 329 -48.39 13.52 -51.61
CA LEU A 329 -48.80 14.85 -52.08
C LEU A 329 -48.27 15.12 -53.50
N GLU A 330 -46.99 14.87 -53.75
CA GLU A 330 -46.35 15.04 -55.05
C GLU A 330 -46.95 14.12 -56.11
N ARG A 331 -47.25 12.85 -55.77
CA ARG A 331 -47.92 11.90 -56.68
C ARG A 331 -49.36 12.31 -56.99
N LEU A 332 -50.11 12.85 -56.03
CA LEU A 332 -51.45 13.40 -56.27
C LEU A 332 -51.39 14.68 -57.12
N GLN A 333 -50.45 15.58 -56.85
CA GLN A 333 -50.23 16.80 -57.62
C GLN A 333 -49.82 16.49 -59.07
N SER A 334 -48.95 15.51 -59.27
CA SER A 334 -48.56 14.98 -60.58
C SER A 334 -49.75 14.35 -61.32
N MET A 335 -50.59 13.55 -60.64
CA MET A 335 -51.80 12.97 -61.24
C MET A 335 -52.83 14.05 -61.65
N ILE A 336 -53.01 15.09 -60.82
CA ILE A 336 -53.86 16.25 -61.14
C ILE A 336 -53.29 17.02 -62.33
N ALA A 337 -51.98 17.29 -62.37
CA ALA A 337 -51.33 17.93 -63.51
C ALA A 337 -51.48 17.10 -64.80
N GLN A 338 -51.30 15.78 -64.72
CA GLN A 338 -51.50 14.86 -65.85
C GLN A 338 -52.95 14.88 -66.35
N LYS A 339 -53.94 14.89 -65.44
CA LYS A 339 -55.36 14.98 -65.80
C LYS A 339 -55.76 16.34 -66.36
N ASN A 340 -55.20 17.44 -65.85
CA ASN A 340 -55.40 18.78 -66.41
C ASN A 340 -54.79 18.87 -67.83
N ASN A 341 -53.60 18.33 -68.05
CA ASN A 341 -52.98 18.21 -69.37
C ASN A 341 -53.78 17.32 -70.34
N GLU A 342 -54.48 16.29 -69.82
CA GLU A 342 -55.39 15.46 -70.62
C GLU A 342 -56.68 16.22 -70.97
N VAL A 343 -57.27 16.95 -70.01
CA VAL A 343 -58.43 17.82 -70.23
C VAL A 343 -58.11 18.93 -71.23
N GLU A 344 -56.93 19.54 -71.17
CA GLU A 344 -56.50 20.55 -72.14
C GLU A 344 -56.33 19.95 -73.54
N LYS A 345 -55.68 18.78 -73.67
CA LYS A 345 -55.59 18.04 -74.94
C LYS A 345 -56.95 17.66 -75.50
N LEU A 346 -57.91 17.30 -74.64
CA LEU A 346 -59.29 17.03 -75.04
C LEU A 346 -60.02 18.32 -75.44
N LEU A 347 -59.86 19.45 -74.74
CA LEU A 347 -60.40 20.75 -75.13
C LEU A 347 -59.82 21.29 -76.45
N VAL A 348 -58.56 20.96 -76.77
CA VAL A 348 -57.96 21.24 -78.08
C VAL A 348 -58.54 20.32 -79.15
N LYS A 349 -58.71 19.02 -78.87
CA LYS A 349 -59.37 18.08 -79.80
C LYS A 349 -60.83 18.42 -80.04
N VAL A 350 -61.58 18.84 -79.03
CA VAL A 350 -62.96 19.32 -79.17
C VAL A 350 -62.98 20.54 -80.08
N ARG A 351 -62.13 21.57 -79.84
CA ARG A 351 -62.00 22.74 -80.74
C ARG A 351 -61.51 22.42 -82.15
N GLN A 352 -60.82 21.29 -82.35
CA GLN A 352 -60.47 20.79 -83.69
C GLN A 352 -61.65 20.04 -84.34
N LEU A 353 -62.39 19.22 -83.57
CA LEU A 353 -63.57 18.49 -84.06
C LEU A 353 -64.74 19.43 -84.35
N GLU A 354 -64.95 20.48 -83.56
CA GLU A 354 -65.89 21.57 -83.84
C GLU A 354 -65.56 22.23 -85.19
N LYS A 355 -64.28 22.60 -85.41
CA LYS A 355 -63.81 23.14 -86.70
C LYS A 355 -63.98 22.17 -87.86
N CYS A 356 -63.77 20.87 -87.65
CA CYS A 356 -64.00 19.87 -88.69
C CYS A 356 -65.50 19.65 -88.97
N GLN A 357 -66.34 19.62 -87.93
CA GLN A 357 -67.79 19.46 -88.06
C GLN A 357 -68.42 20.66 -88.78
N GLN A 358 -67.93 21.88 -88.52
CA GLN A 358 -68.28 23.10 -89.26
C GLN A 358 -68.04 22.97 -90.78
N ASN A 359 -67.12 22.11 -91.21
CA ASN A 359 -66.83 21.85 -92.63
C ASN A 359 -67.68 20.72 -93.24
N TYR A 360 -68.38 19.91 -92.44
CA TYR A 360 -69.06 18.68 -92.88
C TYR A 360 -70.60 18.73 -92.89
N GLU A 361 -71.24 19.81 -92.46
CA GLU A 361 -72.71 19.98 -92.65
C GLU A 361 -73.12 20.27 -94.10
N ASN A 362 -72.17 20.43 -95.03
CA ASN A 362 -72.41 20.76 -96.44
C ASN A 362 -72.29 19.55 -97.40
N GLY A 363 -73.33 18.71 -97.50
CA GLY A 363 -73.55 17.83 -98.68
C GLY A 363 -73.83 16.33 -98.41
N PRO A 364 -74.93 15.75 -98.93
CA PRO A 364 -75.28 14.33 -98.75
C PRO A 364 -75.38 13.48 -100.06
N SER A 365 -75.06 12.18 -99.98
CA SER A 365 -75.67 11.05 -100.73
C SER A 365 -75.11 9.72 -100.15
N LYS A 366 -75.79 8.57 -99.96
CA LYS A 366 -76.86 7.81 -100.65
C LYS A 366 -76.48 7.17 -102.01
N MET A 367 -76.33 5.84 -102.02
CA MET A 367 -77.11 4.83 -102.79
C MET A 367 -76.53 3.41 -102.47
N ASN A 368 -77.21 2.26 -102.39
CA ASN A 368 -78.44 1.64 -102.97
C ASN A 368 -78.28 0.90 -104.31
N THR A 369 -78.45 -0.44 -104.27
CA THR A 369 -79.08 -1.36 -105.30
C THR A 369 -78.46 -1.43 -106.71
N ASP A 370 -78.56 -2.50 -107.52
CA ASP A 370 -79.06 -3.89 -107.36
C ASP A 370 -78.36 -4.82 -108.42
N PRO A 371 -78.64 -6.15 -108.53
CA PRO A 371 -77.83 -7.11 -109.30
C PRO A 371 -78.40 -7.48 -110.68
N LEU A 372 -77.64 -8.24 -111.51
CA LEU A 372 -78.19 -9.24 -112.45
C LEU A 372 -77.12 -10.20 -113.07
N VAL A 373 -77.34 -11.53 -112.99
CA VAL A 373 -76.80 -12.62 -113.87
C VAL A 373 -75.27 -12.88 -113.82
N GLN A 374 -74.76 -14.10 -113.55
CA GLN A 374 -75.40 -15.39 -113.24
C GLN A 374 -74.40 -16.42 -112.65
N GLY A 375 -74.90 -17.56 -112.16
CA GLY A 375 -74.11 -18.77 -111.96
C GLY A 375 -73.22 -18.74 -110.72
N ASP A 376 -71.90 -18.67 -110.92
CA ASP A 376 -70.90 -18.71 -109.84
C ASP A 376 -71.01 -17.53 -108.87
N GLU A 377 -71.58 -16.40 -109.33
CA GLU A 377 -71.76 -15.21 -108.51
C GLU A 377 -72.61 -15.47 -107.27
N VAL A 378 -73.62 -16.37 -107.31
CA VAL A 378 -74.44 -16.67 -106.12
C VAL A 378 -73.61 -17.35 -105.04
N TYR A 379 -72.79 -18.34 -105.40
CA TYR A 379 -71.92 -19.03 -104.44
C TYR A 379 -70.82 -18.10 -103.91
N TYR A 380 -70.28 -17.23 -104.77
CA TYR A 380 -69.30 -16.22 -104.37
C TYR A 380 -69.89 -15.16 -103.44
N VAL A 381 -71.08 -14.65 -103.75
CA VAL A 381 -71.81 -13.65 -102.95
C VAL A 381 -72.26 -14.23 -101.61
N ASP A 382 -72.76 -15.47 -101.56
CA ASP A 382 -73.16 -16.09 -100.29
C ASP A 382 -71.94 -16.50 -99.45
N LEU A 383 -70.81 -16.90 -100.07
CA LEU A 383 -69.53 -17.04 -99.38
C LEU A 383 -69.01 -15.70 -98.84
N LEU A 384 -69.19 -14.59 -99.57
CA LEU A 384 -68.84 -13.24 -99.11
C LEU A 384 -69.77 -12.76 -97.99
N LYS A 385 -71.09 -12.96 -98.09
CA LYS A 385 -72.05 -12.68 -97.01
C LYS A 385 -71.71 -13.48 -95.77
N MET A 386 -71.47 -14.78 -95.89
CA MET A 386 -71.08 -15.64 -94.76
C MET A 386 -69.75 -15.18 -94.14
N LYS A 387 -68.75 -14.79 -94.94
CA LYS A 387 -67.50 -14.19 -94.43
C LYS A 387 -67.74 -12.85 -93.72
N LEU A 388 -68.60 -11.99 -94.24
CA LEU A 388 -68.88 -10.67 -93.69
C LEU A 388 -69.74 -10.75 -92.42
N GLU A 389 -70.70 -11.68 -92.37
CA GLU A 389 -71.50 -11.97 -91.18
C GLU A 389 -70.68 -12.67 -90.09
N ASN A 390 -69.77 -13.60 -90.45
CA ASN A 390 -68.81 -14.18 -89.52
C ASN A 390 -67.84 -13.11 -88.99
N SER A 391 -67.29 -12.25 -89.87
CA SER A 391 -66.44 -11.13 -89.48
C SER A 391 -67.19 -10.12 -88.59
N SER A 392 -68.48 -9.86 -88.83
CA SER A 392 -69.30 -9.03 -87.96
C SER A 392 -69.55 -9.69 -86.59
N LYS A 393 -69.78 -11.01 -86.55
CA LYS A 393 -69.90 -11.79 -85.30
C LYS A 393 -68.57 -11.85 -84.54
N GLU A 394 -67.44 -11.86 -85.24
CA GLU A 394 -66.10 -11.76 -84.64
C GLU A 394 -65.82 -10.35 -84.12
N MET A 395 -66.18 -9.30 -84.86
CA MET A 395 -66.05 -7.91 -84.38
C MET A 395 -66.88 -7.66 -83.12
N GLU A 396 -68.15 -8.10 -83.06
CA GLU A 396 -68.96 -7.94 -81.86
C GLU A 396 -68.43 -8.79 -80.69
N LYS A 397 -67.95 -10.02 -80.91
CA LYS A 397 -67.24 -10.80 -79.87
C LYS A 397 -66.00 -10.08 -79.32
N ILE A 398 -65.15 -9.55 -80.20
CA ILE A 398 -63.92 -8.81 -79.83
C ILE A 398 -64.27 -7.51 -79.10
N LYS A 399 -65.37 -6.85 -79.48
CA LYS A 399 -65.89 -5.62 -78.86
C LYS A 399 -66.51 -5.89 -77.49
N ASP A 400 -67.26 -6.97 -77.33
CA ASP A 400 -67.77 -7.44 -76.03
C ASP A 400 -66.61 -7.83 -75.11
N GLU A 401 -65.62 -8.58 -75.61
CA GLU A 401 -64.42 -8.92 -74.87
C GLU A 401 -63.61 -7.67 -74.47
N LEU A 402 -63.43 -6.71 -75.37
CA LEU A 402 -62.79 -5.42 -75.08
C LEU A 402 -63.57 -4.61 -74.04
N SER A 403 -64.90 -4.67 -74.04
CA SER A 403 -65.74 -4.02 -73.02
C SER A 403 -65.57 -4.69 -71.64
N LEU A 404 -65.49 -6.03 -71.62
CA LEU A 404 -65.25 -6.82 -70.41
C LEU A 404 -63.82 -6.61 -69.88
N GLN A 405 -62.82 -6.52 -70.74
CA GLN A 405 -61.44 -6.19 -70.37
C GLN A 405 -61.36 -4.77 -69.79
N ARG A 406 -62.06 -3.79 -70.38
CA ARG A 406 -62.17 -2.42 -69.82
C ARG A 406 -62.86 -2.41 -68.44
N MET A 407 -63.95 -3.17 -68.28
CA MET A 407 -64.65 -3.28 -67.00
C MET A 407 -63.76 -3.93 -65.92
N LYS A 408 -63.04 -5.00 -66.25
CA LYS A 408 -62.06 -5.65 -65.37
C LYS A 408 -60.95 -4.69 -64.96
N ALA A 409 -60.31 -4.01 -65.93
CA ALA A 409 -59.24 -3.05 -65.66
C ALA A 409 -59.69 -1.88 -64.76
N LEU A 410 -60.94 -1.40 -64.92
CA LEU A 410 -61.52 -0.38 -64.04
C LEU A 410 -61.78 -0.92 -62.62
N ALA A 411 -62.34 -2.13 -62.49
CA ALA A 411 -62.58 -2.76 -61.19
C ALA A 411 -61.27 -3.09 -60.46
N GLU A 412 -60.25 -3.54 -61.19
CA GLU A 412 -58.90 -3.77 -60.68
C GLU A 412 -58.22 -2.45 -60.26
N SER A 413 -58.35 -1.39 -61.06
CA SER A 413 -57.84 -0.06 -60.72
C SER A 413 -58.51 0.50 -59.45
N GLN A 414 -59.84 0.38 -59.32
CA GLN A 414 -60.54 0.76 -58.10
C GLN A 414 -60.10 -0.10 -56.91
N ARG A 415 -59.97 -1.42 -57.08
CA ARG A 415 -59.48 -2.34 -56.03
C ARG A 415 -58.07 -1.98 -55.57
N VAL A 416 -57.17 -1.64 -56.49
CA VAL A 416 -55.81 -1.15 -56.16
C VAL A 416 -55.89 0.15 -55.37
N LEU A 417 -56.68 1.13 -55.81
CA LEU A 417 -56.82 2.42 -55.13
C LEU A 417 -57.48 2.29 -53.73
N GLU A 418 -58.41 1.35 -53.55
CA GLU A 418 -58.93 0.98 -52.23
C GLU A 418 -57.89 0.29 -51.34
N LEU A 419 -57.01 -0.54 -51.90
CA LEU A 419 -55.91 -1.16 -51.20
C LEU A 419 -54.82 -0.14 -50.84
N GLU A 420 -54.49 0.81 -51.72
CA GLU A 420 -53.58 1.94 -51.43
C GLU A 420 -54.13 2.81 -50.28
N ARG A 421 -55.44 3.13 -50.29
CA ARG A 421 -56.11 3.84 -49.19
C ARG A 421 -56.03 3.07 -47.87
N LYS A 422 -56.34 1.77 -47.88
CA LYS A 422 -56.27 0.90 -46.71
C LYS A 422 -54.82 0.82 -46.19
N LEU A 423 -53.85 0.57 -47.07
CA LEU A 423 -52.42 0.53 -46.76
C LEU A 423 -51.95 1.82 -46.09
N PHE A 424 -52.29 2.99 -46.65
CA PHE A 424 -51.95 4.28 -46.07
C PHE A 424 -52.57 4.48 -44.67
N THR A 425 -53.83 4.09 -44.46
CA THR A 425 -54.43 4.16 -43.12
C THR A 425 -53.73 3.22 -42.13
N THR A 426 -53.40 1.99 -42.53
CA THR A 426 -52.69 1.04 -41.66
C THR A 426 -51.26 1.46 -41.36
N ASP A 427 -50.54 2.06 -42.31
CA ASP A 427 -49.20 2.60 -42.13
C ASP A 427 -49.22 3.85 -41.22
N ARG A 428 -50.21 4.75 -41.39
CA ARG A 428 -50.41 5.86 -40.46
C ARG A 428 -50.71 5.39 -39.03
N HIS A 429 -51.56 4.38 -38.87
CA HIS A 429 -51.81 3.77 -37.56
C HIS A 429 -50.55 3.09 -36.99
N LEU A 430 -49.77 2.38 -37.82
CA LEU A 430 -48.50 1.78 -37.43
C LEU A 430 -47.49 2.84 -36.94
N LYS A 431 -47.31 3.94 -37.69
CA LYS A 431 -46.44 5.07 -37.32
C LYS A 431 -46.87 5.71 -35.99
N LEU A 432 -48.18 5.90 -35.77
CA LEU A 432 -48.71 6.40 -34.50
C LEU A 432 -48.44 5.41 -33.35
N SER A 433 -48.81 4.14 -33.48
CA SER A 433 -48.58 3.13 -32.44
C SER A 433 -47.10 2.86 -32.18
N GLN A 434 -46.20 3.05 -33.16
CA GLN A 434 -44.75 3.06 -32.94
C GLN A 434 -44.31 4.23 -32.05
N SER A 435 -44.83 5.44 -32.29
CA SER A 435 -44.54 6.60 -31.44
C SER A 435 -45.08 6.44 -30.01
N GLU A 436 -46.28 5.86 -29.85
CA GLU A 436 -46.86 5.53 -28.55
C GLU A 436 -46.09 4.43 -27.84
N ASN A 437 -45.67 3.38 -28.54
CA ASN A 437 -44.85 2.32 -27.97
C ASN A 437 -43.48 2.85 -27.53
N MET A 438 -42.87 3.79 -28.27
CA MET A 438 -41.65 4.47 -27.85
C MET A 438 -41.88 5.35 -26.61
N LYS A 439 -42.97 6.13 -26.58
CA LYS A 439 -43.36 6.95 -25.42
C LYS A 439 -43.58 6.08 -24.17
N LEU A 440 -44.26 4.95 -24.30
CA LEU A 440 -44.47 3.99 -23.21
C LEU A 440 -43.15 3.34 -22.75
N ARG A 441 -42.22 3.01 -23.66
CA ARG A 441 -40.86 2.55 -23.28
C ARG A 441 -40.12 3.62 -22.47
N VAL A 442 -40.20 4.89 -22.89
CA VAL A 442 -39.59 6.02 -22.16
C VAL A 442 -40.19 6.15 -20.76
N SER A 443 -41.52 6.17 -20.61
CA SER A 443 -42.17 6.26 -19.30
C SER A 443 -41.96 5.03 -18.41
N LEU A 444 -41.81 3.84 -18.99
CA LEU A 444 -41.47 2.61 -18.27
C LEU A 444 -40.01 2.66 -17.76
N ASP A 445 -39.08 3.14 -18.59
CA ASP A 445 -37.70 3.37 -18.18
C ASP A 445 -37.59 4.51 -17.15
N GLU A 446 -38.41 5.57 -17.22
CA GLU A 446 -38.53 6.57 -16.15
C GLU A 446 -39.01 5.95 -14.83
N LEU A 447 -40.02 5.07 -14.86
CA LEU A 447 -40.49 4.38 -13.67
C LEU A 447 -39.39 3.48 -13.08
N LYS A 448 -38.62 2.77 -13.92
CA LYS A 448 -37.43 2.03 -13.44
C LYS A 448 -36.38 2.95 -12.82
N MET A 449 -36.11 4.12 -13.41
CA MET A 449 -35.17 5.10 -12.84
C MET A 449 -35.68 5.75 -11.54
N LYS A 450 -37.00 5.76 -11.30
CA LYS A 450 -37.64 6.29 -10.07
C LYS A 450 -37.88 5.22 -8.99
N TYR A 451 -37.87 3.94 -9.36
CA TYR A 451 -38.22 2.80 -8.48
C TYR A 451 -37.24 1.61 -8.61
N GLU A 452 -35.97 1.85 -8.95
CA GLU A 452 -34.92 0.84 -8.76
C GLU A 452 -34.62 0.72 -7.26
N PRO A 453 -34.75 -0.47 -6.65
CA PRO A 453 -34.58 -0.61 -5.21
C PRO A 453 -33.10 -0.68 -4.80
N ASP A 454 -32.67 0.20 -3.89
CA ASP A 454 -31.37 0.14 -3.20
C ASP A 454 -31.27 -1.03 -2.18
N GLU A 455 -32.09 -2.08 -2.33
CA GLU A 455 -32.41 -3.07 -1.29
C GLU A 455 -32.03 -4.53 -1.61
N ILE A 456 -30.74 -4.81 -1.86
CA ILE A 456 -30.22 -6.20 -1.68
C ILE A 456 -28.89 -6.29 -0.91
N ILE A 457 -28.53 -5.28 -0.09
CA ILE A 457 -27.40 -5.41 0.88
C ILE A 457 -27.74 -4.87 2.28
N LYS A 458 -29.03 -4.88 2.68
CA LYS A 458 -29.49 -4.46 4.02
C LYS A 458 -30.35 -5.50 4.74
N LEU A 459 -30.09 -6.81 4.61
CA LEU A 459 -30.75 -7.84 5.45
C LEU A 459 -30.06 -9.23 5.49
N ARG A 460 -28.79 -9.31 5.93
CA ARG A 460 -28.24 -10.62 6.41
C ARG A 460 -27.21 -10.56 7.55
N THR A 461 -27.28 -9.55 8.41
CA THR A 461 -26.64 -9.58 9.74
C THR A 461 -27.42 -10.52 10.69
N GLN A 462 -27.41 -11.82 10.40
CA GLN A 462 -28.00 -12.81 11.30
C GLN A 462 -27.18 -12.92 12.59
N ARG A 463 -27.82 -12.52 13.69
CA ARG A 463 -27.32 -12.65 15.07
C ARG A 463 -26.70 -14.04 15.31
N ARG A 464 -25.45 -14.09 15.78
CA ARG A 464 -25.03 -15.16 16.69
C ARG A 464 -25.08 -14.67 18.12
N ARG A 465 -25.66 -15.51 18.97
CA ARG A 465 -26.07 -15.25 20.35
C ARG A 465 -24.85 -15.16 21.26
N ARG A 466 -24.66 -14.03 21.93
CA ARG A 466 -23.93 -13.95 23.20
C ARG A 466 -24.97 -13.77 24.30
N GLU A 467 -24.82 -14.53 25.38
CA GLU A 467 -25.58 -14.34 26.61
C GLU A 467 -24.66 -13.61 27.58
N GLN A 468 -25.12 -12.48 28.12
CA GLN A 468 -24.43 -11.71 29.15
C GLN A 468 -25.46 -11.27 30.18
N LEU A 469 -25.08 -11.31 31.46
CA LEU A 469 -25.92 -10.92 32.59
C LEU A 469 -25.97 -9.38 32.68
N PRO A 470 -27.05 -8.78 33.22
CA PRO A 470 -27.13 -7.34 33.42
C PRO A 470 -26.24 -6.91 34.59
N LEU A 471 -25.39 -5.90 34.34
CA LEU A 471 -24.90 -4.97 35.35
C LEU A 471 -24.94 -3.57 34.72
N ASP A 472 -25.40 -2.59 35.49
CA ASP A 472 -25.74 -1.25 35.02
C ASP A 472 -24.54 -0.28 34.97
N CYS A 473 -24.86 0.97 34.63
CA CYS A 473 -24.04 2.20 34.66
C CYS A 473 -23.28 2.56 33.36
N PRO A 474 -23.07 3.88 33.09
CA PRO A 474 -23.34 4.36 31.73
C PRO A 474 -22.18 5.04 31.01
N ALA A 475 -22.39 5.19 29.70
CA ALA A 475 -21.92 6.22 28.76
C ALA A 475 -20.72 7.11 29.13
N GLU A 476 -19.73 7.12 28.23
CA GLU A 476 -19.02 8.34 27.87
C GLU A 476 -18.69 8.31 26.36
N GLU A 477 -18.83 9.46 25.68
CA GLU A 477 -18.56 9.60 24.24
C GLU A 477 -17.16 10.17 24.01
N VAL A 478 -16.40 9.62 23.06
CA VAL A 478 -15.17 10.26 22.56
C VAL A 478 -15.32 10.46 21.04
N ALA A 479 -15.45 11.73 20.65
CA ALA A 479 -15.64 12.13 19.26
C ALA A 479 -14.37 11.94 18.41
N ALA A 480 -14.55 11.74 17.10
CA ALA A 480 -13.46 11.53 16.17
C ALA A 480 -12.75 12.83 15.78
N CYS A 481 -11.43 12.77 15.61
CA CYS A 481 -10.65 13.80 14.91
C CYS A 481 -10.55 13.45 13.42
N LYS A 482 -10.71 14.45 12.53
CA LYS A 482 -10.45 14.51 11.06
C LYS A 482 -11.03 15.85 10.52
N ASP A 483 -10.56 16.50 9.46
CA ASP A 483 -9.49 16.24 8.47
C ASP A 483 -8.89 17.60 7.99
N LEU A 484 -7.70 17.58 7.37
CA LEU A 484 -7.12 18.71 6.58
C LEU A 484 -7.57 18.62 5.10
N PRO A 485 -7.49 19.71 4.29
CA PRO A 485 -6.39 19.75 3.31
C PRO A 485 -5.91 21.13 2.76
N VAL A 486 -4.59 21.36 2.86
CA VAL A 486 -3.61 21.71 1.78
C VAL A 486 -3.72 23.03 0.94
N THR A 487 -2.54 23.55 0.53
CA THR A 487 -2.20 24.68 -0.39
C THR A 487 -2.26 26.13 0.16
N ALA A 488 -1.32 27.05 -0.16
CA ALA A 488 0.06 26.93 -0.69
C ALA A 488 0.86 28.25 -0.61
N ILE A 489 2.20 28.13 -0.41
CA ILE A 489 3.30 29.04 -0.85
C ILE A 489 3.60 30.38 -0.09
N GLU A 490 4.91 30.58 0.11
CA GLU A 490 5.72 31.82 0.33
C GLU A 490 5.96 32.51 1.70
N SER A 491 7.24 32.93 1.84
CA SER A 491 7.89 33.83 2.82
C SER A 491 8.15 33.38 4.28
N LEU A 492 9.45 33.39 4.62
CA LEU A 492 10.07 33.54 5.95
C LEU A 492 10.48 35.03 6.14
N PRO A 493 10.98 35.53 7.31
CA PRO A 493 11.41 34.82 8.54
C PRO A 493 10.89 35.46 9.87
N SER A 494 11.30 34.88 11.03
CA SER A 494 11.59 35.53 12.34
C SER A 494 10.52 36.41 13.03
N SER A 495 10.30 36.40 14.36
CA SER A 495 11.20 36.09 15.48
C SER A 495 10.46 35.98 16.83
N HIS A 496 11.17 35.42 17.83
CA HIS A 496 11.05 35.66 19.28
C HIS A 496 9.97 34.97 20.13
N LEU A 497 10.33 34.87 21.42
CA LEU A 497 9.71 34.12 22.53
C LEU A 497 8.77 34.99 23.37
N GLU A 498 7.94 34.31 24.18
CA GLU A 498 7.29 34.81 25.41
C GLU A 498 6.25 35.94 25.20
N GLU A 499 5.30 36.21 26.12
CA GLU A 499 5.22 35.83 27.55
C GLU A 499 3.77 35.43 27.96
N LYS A 500 3.39 35.56 29.25
CA LYS A 500 2.12 35.06 29.83
C LYS A 500 1.20 36.18 30.35
N GLU A 501 -0.04 35.76 30.65
CA GLU A 501 -0.98 36.26 31.68
C GLU A 501 -2.21 37.11 31.27
N ASN A 502 -3.36 36.65 31.80
CA ASN A 502 -4.50 37.35 32.42
C ASN A 502 -4.88 38.77 31.93
N VAL A 503 -6.08 39.04 31.39
CA VAL A 503 -7.48 38.85 31.90
C VAL A 503 -7.93 39.95 32.89
N VAL A 504 -9.20 40.34 32.76
CA VAL A 504 -10.01 41.33 33.54
C VAL A 504 -10.16 42.74 32.96
N LEU A 505 -11.35 42.90 32.38
CA LEU A 505 -12.17 44.09 32.16
C LEU A 505 -12.15 45.14 33.31
N LEU A 506 -12.02 46.43 33.00
CA LEU A 506 -13.08 47.46 33.21
C LEU A 506 -12.57 48.89 32.95
N SER A 507 -13.51 49.79 32.65
CA SER A 507 -13.31 51.24 32.59
C SER A 507 -14.26 51.91 33.58
N GLU A 508 -13.83 53.01 34.20
CA GLU A 508 -14.58 54.27 34.30
C GLU A 508 -13.82 55.28 35.19
N GLU A 509 -13.69 56.53 34.72
CA GLU A 509 -14.28 57.70 35.41
C GLU A 509 -14.35 58.91 34.46
N ASN A 510 -15.22 59.87 34.80
CA ASN A 510 -15.61 61.05 34.03
C ASN A 510 -15.25 62.33 34.86
N PRO A 511 -15.80 63.56 34.69
CA PRO A 511 -16.57 64.17 33.58
C PRO A 511 -16.11 65.59 33.15
N SER A 512 -16.53 66.05 31.96
CA SER A 512 -17.02 67.43 31.64
C SER A 512 -17.19 67.60 30.10
N SER A 513 -18.15 68.34 29.52
CA SER A 513 -19.29 69.13 30.06
C SER A 513 -20.37 69.43 28.99
N THR A 514 -21.51 69.99 29.41
CA THR A 514 -22.39 70.95 28.66
C THR A 514 -23.39 70.47 27.57
N GLU A 515 -24.64 70.24 28.00
CA GLU A 515 -25.95 70.73 27.48
C GLU A 515 -26.50 70.53 26.03
N LYS A 516 -27.64 69.79 25.97
CA LYS A 516 -28.98 70.15 25.39
C LYS A 516 -29.30 70.18 23.87
N LYS A 517 -30.19 69.22 23.50
CA LYS A 517 -31.40 69.32 22.61
C LYS A 517 -31.16 69.46 21.08
N THR A 518 -32.03 68.99 20.16
CA THR A 518 -33.43 68.48 20.21
C THR A 518 -33.69 67.34 19.19
N ALA A 519 -34.80 66.59 19.30
CA ALA A 519 -35.26 65.47 18.44
C ALA A 519 -36.54 65.87 17.61
N PRO A 520 -37.45 65.02 17.04
CA PRO A 520 -37.60 63.54 16.99
C PRO A 520 -38.19 62.92 15.65
N SER A 521 -38.71 61.66 15.71
CA SER A 521 -39.74 60.98 14.83
C SER A 521 -39.37 60.51 13.40
N ALA A 522 -39.99 59.50 12.75
CA ALA A 522 -40.84 58.33 13.14
C ALA A 522 -41.09 57.34 11.94
N ASP A 523 -42.01 56.37 12.10
CA ASP A 523 -42.86 55.66 11.10
C ASP A 523 -42.58 54.19 10.61
N VAL A 524 -43.66 53.55 10.13
CA VAL A 524 -44.00 52.09 10.05
C VAL A 524 -45.09 51.85 8.93
N PRO A 525 -45.76 50.69 8.74
CA PRO A 525 -45.45 49.40 8.04
C PRO A 525 -46.08 49.29 6.60
N ILE A 526 -46.26 48.05 6.03
CA ILE A 526 -47.50 47.51 5.36
C ILE A 526 -47.34 46.06 4.80
N VAL A 527 -48.44 45.29 4.66
CA VAL A 527 -48.68 43.88 4.17
C VAL A 527 -50.20 43.72 3.79
N PRO A 528 -50.89 42.58 3.41
CA PRO A 528 -50.60 41.10 3.38
C PRO A 528 -51.23 40.25 2.20
N MET A 529 -51.35 38.89 2.37
CA MET A 529 -52.33 37.91 1.75
C MET A 529 -52.17 37.39 0.28
N SER A 530 -52.67 36.23 -0.24
CA SER A 530 -53.25 34.89 0.21
C SER A 530 -53.59 34.01 -1.05
N GLU A 531 -54.13 32.76 -1.17
CA GLU A 531 -54.35 31.42 -0.48
C GLU A 531 -55.03 30.44 -1.55
N GLU A 532 -55.41 29.13 -1.46
CA GLU A 532 -55.34 27.98 -0.47
C GLU A 532 -55.16 26.57 -1.17
N LYS A 533 -56.23 25.79 -1.50
CA LYS A 533 -56.23 24.29 -1.65
C LYS A 533 -57.57 23.72 -2.25
N PRO A 534 -58.05 22.43 -2.14
CA PRO A 534 -57.49 21.10 -1.71
C PRO A 534 -57.90 19.80 -2.51
N SER A 535 -57.37 18.62 -2.11
CA SER A 535 -57.99 17.24 -2.05
C SER A 535 -58.53 16.46 -3.29
N SER A 536 -58.68 15.11 -3.35
CA SER A 536 -58.04 13.94 -2.68
C SER A 536 -58.49 12.55 -3.27
N THR A 537 -57.87 11.43 -2.83
CA THR A 537 -58.39 10.03 -2.67
C THR A 537 -58.76 9.09 -3.86
N HIS A 538 -57.92 8.05 -4.12
CA HIS A 538 -58.07 6.58 -3.84
C HIS A 538 -59.45 5.83 -3.91
N PRO A 539 -59.54 4.46 -3.96
CA PRO A 539 -58.54 3.37 -4.23
C PRO A 539 -59.06 2.06 -4.97
N VAL A 540 -58.23 0.99 -5.00
CA VAL A 540 -58.55 -0.43 -4.55
C VAL A 540 -58.82 -1.63 -5.55
N LYS A 541 -58.07 -2.76 -5.33
CA LYS A 541 -58.36 -4.23 -5.59
C LYS A 541 -58.44 -4.78 -7.06
N GLU A 542 -58.35 -6.09 -7.39
CA GLU A 542 -58.18 -7.38 -6.64
C GLU A 542 -57.61 -8.58 -7.50
N ARG A 543 -57.21 -9.70 -6.85
CA ARG A 543 -57.10 -11.13 -7.33
C ARG A 543 -55.98 -11.55 -8.33
N LYS A 544 -55.60 -12.84 -8.49
CA LYS A 544 -55.32 -14.01 -7.58
C LYS A 544 -54.87 -15.28 -8.41
N ARG A 545 -54.21 -16.27 -7.76
CA ARG A 545 -53.91 -17.69 -8.18
C ARG A 545 -52.64 -17.92 -9.06
N VAL A 546 -52.02 -19.12 -9.16
CA VAL A 546 -51.57 -20.23 -8.24
C VAL A 546 -51.17 -21.50 -9.04
N ARG A 547 -50.22 -22.33 -8.52
CA ARG A 547 -49.87 -23.78 -8.78
C ARG A 547 -48.36 -24.00 -9.02
N ILE A 548 -47.67 -25.14 -8.83
CA ILE A 548 -47.74 -26.44 -8.06
C ILE A 548 -46.27 -26.98 -8.15
N ALA A 549 -45.51 -27.36 -7.11
CA ALA A 549 -45.59 -28.45 -6.13
C ALA A 549 -45.26 -29.86 -6.66
N GLU A 550 -44.23 -30.53 -6.10
CA GLU A 550 -43.99 -31.99 -6.10
C GLU A 550 -42.93 -32.36 -5.02
N ASP A 551 -42.99 -33.58 -4.46
CA ASP A 551 -42.28 -34.06 -3.26
C ASP A 551 -41.51 -35.39 -3.52
N ILE A 552 -40.71 -35.90 -2.54
CA ILE A 552 -40.72 -37.30 -2.02
C ILE A 552 -39.57 -37.64 -1.01
N ASN A 553 -39.96 -38.38 0.04
CA ASN A 553 -39.35 -39.05 1.24
C ASN A 553 -37.98 -39.81 1.11
N ASP A 554 -37.31 -40.38 2.14
CA ASP A 554 -37.60 -40.58 3.60
C ASP A 554 -36.40 -40.18 4.55
N THR A 555 -35.58 -40.94 5.31
CA THR A 555 -35.33 -42.41 5.55
C THR A 555 -34.65 -42.64 6.95
N GLN A 556 -34.62 -43.89 7.50
CA GLN A 556 -34.45 -44.23 8.95
C GLN A 556 -33.55 -45.51 9.20
N THR A 557 -32.95 -45.92 10.35
CA THR A 557 -32.61 -45.39 11.72
C THR A 557 -31.69 -46.36 12.56
N LEU A 558 -31.01 -45.85 13.63
CA LEU A 558 -30.63 -46.48 14.95
C LEU A 558 -29.54 -47.60 15.17
N SER A 559 -28.54 -47.26 16.02
CA SER A 559 -28.05 -47.98 17.25
C SER A 559 -26.98 -49.12 17.28
N LYS A 560 -26.33 -49.25 18.47
CA LYS A 560 -25.42 -50.31 19.04
C LYS A 560 -23.99 -50.42 18.45
N LYS A 561 -22.86 -50.68 19.14
CA LYS A 561 -22.44 -51.10 20.53
C LYS A 561 -22.09 -52.60 20.71
N ASP A 562 -20.80 -52.93 21.01
CA ASP A 562 -20.30 -53.87 22.07
C ASP A 562 -18.76 -54.16 21.97
N CYS A 563 -18.23 -55.18 22.68
CA CYS A 563 -16.91 -55.20 23.35
C CYS A 563 -15.68 -55.87 22.67
N THR A 564 -14.50 -55.32 22.96
CA THR A 564 -13.26 -55.94 23.55
C THR A 564 -12.93 -57.43 23.36
N VAL A 565 -11.68 -57.77 22.97
CA VAL A 565 -10.75 -58.74 23.68
C VAL A 565 -9.34 -58.85 23.04
N ARG A 566 -8.35 -59.14 23.91
CA ARG A 566 -6.93 -59.61 23.79
C ARG A 566 -6.47 -60.39 22.52
N SER A 567 -5.17 -60.67 22.27
CA SER A 567 -3.84 -60.11 22.66
C SER A 567 -2.70 -61.05 22.21
N THR A 568 -1.49 -60.55 21.91
CA THR A 568 -0.24 -61.34 22.01
C THR A 568 1.04 -60.48 22.12
N SER A 569 2.00 -60.93 22.93
CA SER A 569 3.41 -60.52 22.96
C SER A 569 4.22 -61.66 23.59
N PRO A 570 5.46 -61.91 23.13
CA PRO A 570 6.63 -61.69 24.01
C PRO A 570 7.79 -61.03 23.21
N ARG A 571 8.98 -60.74 23.75
CA ARG A 571 9.64 -61.20 24.99
C ARG A 571 10.59 -60.14 25.56
N SER A 572 10.70 -60.08 26.88
CA SER A 572 11.62 -59.22 27.65
C SER A 572 12.97 -59.90 27.93
N VAL A 573 13.92 -59.15 28.52
CA VAL A 573 14.65 -59.42 29.80
C VAL A 573 15.91 -58.51 29.85
N SER A 574 16.25 -57.77 30.92
CA SER A 574 15.57 -57.39 32.19
C SER A 574 16.40 -56.29 32.92
N ALA A 575 15.78 -55.21 33.43
CA ALA A 575 15.45 -54.95 34.86
C ALA A 575 16.56 -54.25 35.69
N PRO A 576 16.27 -53.64 36.87
CA PRO A 576 14.97 -53.33 37.53
C PRO A 576 14.34 -52.01 36.99
N VAL A 577 13.65 -51.07 37.69
CA VAL A 577 13.37 -50.78 39.12
C VAL A 577 12.00 -50.08 39.30
N LEU A 578 11.47 -50.06 40.53
CA LEU A 578 10.36 -49.21 41.03
C LEU A 578 10.79 -47.73 41.23
N GLU A 579 9.93 -46.73 41.54
CA GLU A 579 8.51 -46.41 41.23
C GLU A 579 8.10 -45.16 42.09
N GLN A 580 7.06 -44.41 41.68
CA GLN A 580 6.22 -43.46 42.46
C GLN A 580 6.85 -42.37 43.37
N SER A 581 6.78 -41.14 42.87
CA SER A 581 6.20 -39.93 43.52
C SER A 581 6.29 -39.75 45.05
N VAL A 582 7.07 -38.74 45.50
CA VAL A 582 6.80 -38.02 46.75
C VAL A 582 6.90 -36.49 46.57
N GLN A 583 5.78 -35.85 46.89
CA GLN A 583 5.56 -34.45 47.24
C GLN A 583 6.79 -33.65 47.72
N GLU A 584 7.03 -32.47 47.13
CA GLU A 584 8.13 -31.58 47.53
C GLU A 584 7.98 -31.04 48.96
N ARG A 585 9.10 -30.95 49.68
CA ARG A 585 9.26 -30.20 50.94
C ARG A 585 10.50 -29.30 50.85
N PRO A 586 10.53 -28.14 51.53
CA PRO A 586 11.61 -27.17 51.40
C PRO A 586 12.96 -27.72 51.87
N ARG A 587 13.98 -27.63 51.01
CA ARG A 587 15.36 -28.04 51.36
C ARG A 587 15.91 -27.17 52.49
N SER A 588 16.44 -27.82 53.52
CA SER A 588 16.82 -27.21 54.79
C SER A 588 18.04 -26.28 54.70
N PHE A 589 18.18 -25.39 55.68
CA PHE A 589 19.29 -24.43 55.79
C PHE A 589 20.68 -25.09 55.73
N PHE A 590 20.80 -26.34 56.17
CA PHE A 590 22.07 -27.09 56.19
C PHE A 590 22.70 -27.20 54.79
N CYS A 591 21.89 -27.44 53.74
CA CYS A 591 22.38 -27.51 52.36
C CYS A 591 22.88 -26.15 51.82
N ARG A 592 22.45 -25.03 52.41
CA ARG A 592 22.93 -23.68 52.05
C ARG A 592 24.27 -23.39 52.74
N LEU A 593 24.39 -23.75 54.02
CA LEU A 593 25.63 -23.64 54.79
C LEU A 593 26.79 -24.44 54.18
N VAL A 594 26.55 -25.69 53.78
CA VAL A 594 27.59 -26.53 53.11
C VAL A 594 28.05 -25.89 51.79
N ASN A 595 27.13 -25.37 50.96
CA ASN A 595 27.50 -24.64 49.74
C ASN A 595 28.31 -23.37 50.02
N TYR A 596 28.02 -22.65 51.11
CA TYR A 596 28.77 -21.47 51.51
C TYR A 596 30.20 -21.84 51.96
N ALA A 597 30.35 -22.89 52.76
CA ALA A 597 31.65 -23.40 53.19
C ALA A 597 32.54 -23.84 52.02
N VAL A 598 31.97 -24.56 51.04
CA VAL A 598 32.69 -24.96 49.81
C VAL A 598 33.12 -23.74 48.98
N ARG A 599 32.26 -22.72 48.85
CA ARG A 599 32.62 -21.47 48.16
C ARG A 599 33.74 -20.71 48.87
N ILE A 600 33.73 -20.65 50.21
CA ILE A 600 34.80 -20.04 51.00
C ILE A 600 36.12 -20.79 50.80
N PHE A 601 36.12 -22.13 50.82
CA PHE A 601 37.31 -22.93 50.56
C PHE A 601 37.91 -22.71 49.17
N LEU A 602 37.07 -22.63 48.12
CA LEU A 602 37.50 -22.31 46.77
C LEU A 602 38.09 -20.88 46.68
N PHE A 603 37.51 -19.92 47.40
CA PHE A 603 38.03 -18.55 47.46
C PHE A 603 39.42 -18.49 48.13
N PHE A 604 39.61 -19.21 49.24
CA PHE A 604 40.92 -19.33 49.90
C PHE A 604 41.97 -20.03 49.02
N PHE A 605 41.60 -21.08 48.28
CA PHE A 605 42.50 -21.72 47.32
C PHE A 605 42.91 -20.77 46.19
N SER A 606 41.96 -20.01 45.63
CA SER A 606 42.26 -18.99 44.61
C SER A 606 43.17 -17.89 45.14
N PHE A 607 42.95 -17.43 46.38
CA PHE A 607 43.76 -16.38 47.00
C PHE A 607 45.19 -16.86 47.34
N ALA A 608 45.33 -18.11 47.82
CA ALA A 608 46.62 -18.74 48.04
C ALA A 608 47.42 -18.91 46.73
N TRP A 609 46.74 -19.21 45.62
CA TRP A 609 47.36 -19.30 44.30
C TRP A 609 47.90 -17.95 43.78
N CYS A 610 47.22 -16.84 44.13
CA CYS A 610 47.68 -15.48 43.82
C CYS A 610 48.87 -15.01 44.67
N LEU A 611 49.15 -15.66 45.81
CA LEU A 611 50.24 -15.28 46.73
C LEU A 611 51.57 -16.03 46.49
N PHE A 612 51.65 -16.87 45.45
CA PHE A 612 52.89 -17.54 45.03
C PHE A 612 53.57 -16.78 43.87
N PRO A 613 54.56 -15.90 44.12
CA PRO A 613 55.33 -15.27 43.04
C PRO A 613 56.25 -16.31 42.40
N LEU A 614 55.85 -16.84 41.23
CA LEU A 614 56.59 -17.90 40.56
C LEU A 614 57.97 -17.39 40.11
N SER A 615 59.02 -17.90 40.75
CA SER A 615 60.40 -17.47 40.54
C SER A 615 60.94 -17.91 39.17
N ARG A 616 61.91 -17.12 38.66
CA ARG A 616 62.44 -17.18 37.29
C ARG A 616 62.88 -18.59 36.86
N LEU A 617 62.45 -19.01 35.67
CA LEU A 617 63.17 -19.99 34.83
C LEU A 617 63.43 -19.42 33.42
N PRO A 618 64.53 -19.79 32.75
CA PRO A 618 65.06 -19.07 31.60
C PRO A 618 64.43 -19.45 30.25
N ARG A 619 64.44 -18.50 29.29
CA ARG A 619 64.06 -18.74 27.89
C ARG A 619 65.15 -19.52 27.16
N LEU A 620 64.85 -20.73 26.70
CA LEU A 620 65.61 -21.39 25.62
C LEU A 620 65.12 -20.87 24.27
N LYS A 621 66.06 -20.40 23.42
CA LYS A 621 65.82 -20.11 22.00
C LYS A 621 66.27 -21.30 21.18
N PHE A 622 65.48 -21.76 20.22
CA PHE A 622 65.98 -22.64 19.15
C PHE A 622 65.27 -22.42 17.81
N PHE A 623 66.07 -22.59 16.77
CA PHE A 623 65.78 -22.58 15.33
C PHE A 623 65.27 -21.31 14.62
N SER A 624 66.00 -21.01 13.54
CA SER A 624 65.72 -20.07 12.46
C SER A 624 65.64 -20.87 11.14
N PRO A 625 65.13 -20.30 10.02
CA PRO A 625 64.54 -21.11 8.95
C PRO A 625 65.47 -21.43 7.77
N PHE A 626 65.18 -22.58 7.12
CA PHE A 626 65.42 -22.84 5.69
C PHE A 626 64.08 -23.35 5.11
N LYS A 627 63.48 -22.91 3.98
CA LYS A 627 63.94 -22.35 2.68
C LYS A 627 63.99 -23.42 1.57
N LYS A 628 62.91 -23.46 0.78
CA LYS A 628 62.71 -24.07 -0.57
C LYS A 628 63.55 -25.31 -0.94
N SER A 629 62.86 -26.43 -1.13
CA SER A 629 62.59 -26.90 -2.50
C SER A 629 61.10 -27.19 -2.65
#